data_AF-A0A8I0LAM1-F1
#
_entry.id   AF-A0A8I0LAM1-F1
#
_cell.length_a   1.000
_cell.length_b   1.000
_cell.length_c   1.000
_cell.angle_alpha   90.00
_cell.angle_beta   90.00
_cell.angle_gamma   90.00
#
_symmetry.space_group_name_H-M   'P 1'
#
loop_
_entity.id
_entity.type
_entity.pdbx_description
1 polymer ?
#
loop_
_entity_poly.entity_id
_entity_poly.type
_entity_poly.pdbx_seq_one_letter_code
_entity_poly.pdbx_strand_id
1 'polypeptide(L)'
;FCTGSFSAVDTAAFKEVGGFDEHYFMYEEDADLTQKMRTKGKAYLVPQYTAIHAWHRAAHRSLKPFLWQLRSLLRYFSKWGFA
;
A
#
# COMPACT_ATOMS: atom_id res chain seq x y z
N PHE A 1 6.84 3.80 -2.54
CA PHE A 1 6.30 2.56 -1.95
C PHE A 1 6.14 1.52 -3.07
N CYS A 2 5.91 0.25 -2.75
CA CYS A 2 5.60 -0.79 -3.73
C CYS A 2 4.10 -0.76 -4.02
N THR A 3 3.69 -0.79 -5.29
CA THR A 3 2.27 -0.81 -5.65
C THR A 3 1.63 -2.13 -5.23
N GLY A 4 0.47 -2.09 -4.58
CA GLY A 4 -0.27 -3.27 -4.14
C GLY A 4 -0.75 -4.17 -5.28
N SER A 5 -0.87 -3.64 -6.50
CA SER A 5 -1.37 -4.40 -7.65
C SER A 5 -0.48 -5.57 -8.09
N PHE A 6 0.83 -5.49 -7.81
CA PHE A 6 1.75 -6.60 -8.04
C PHE A 6 3.01 -6.39 -7.20
N SER A 7 3.18 -7.21 -6.17
CA SER A 7 4.37 -7.22 -5.32
C SER A 7 4.54 -8.59 -4.67
N ALA A 8 5.76 -8.89 -4.20
CA ALA A 8 6.06 -10.10 -3.45
C ALA A 8 6.84 -9.72 -2.19
N VAL A 9 6.62 -10.47 -1.12
CA VAL A 9 7.26 -10.28 0.18
C VAL A 9 7.65 -11.63 0.76
N ASP A 10 8.67 -11.64 1.62
CA ASP A 10 8.94 -12.81 2.44
C ASP A 10 7.77 -13.04 3.43
N THR A 11 7.34 -14.30 3.56
CA THR A 11 6.16 -14.65 4.36
C THR A 11 6.43 -14.50 5.85
N ALA A 12 7.63 -14.81 6.33
CA ALA A 12 7.97 -14.69 7.75
C ALA A 12 8.01 -13.21 8.15
N ALA A 13 8.69 -12.37 7.36
CA ALA A 13 8.72 -10.93 7.57
C ALA A 13 7.33 -10.30 7.48
N PHE A 14 6.48 -10.72 6.53
CA PHE A 14 5.10 -10.24 6.42
C PHE A 14 4.28 -10.52 7.69
N LYS A 15 4.39 -11.74 8.23
CA LYS A 15 3.72 -12.12 9.48
C LYS A 15 4.28 -11.36 10.67
N GLU A 16 5.59 -11.17 10.72
CA GLU A 16 6.27 -10.47 11.81
C GLU A 16 5.87 -8.99 11.91
N VAL A 17 5.66 -8.32 10.76
CA VAL A 17 5.19 -6.93 10.74
C VAL A 17 3.67 -6.78 10.87
N GLY A 18 2.94 -7.87 11.08
CA GLY A 18 1.49 -7.87 11.24
C GLY A 18 0.69 -7.69 9.95
N GLY A 19 1.26 -8.00 8.79
CA GLY A 19 0.55 -8.04 7.51
C GLY A 19 -0.08 -6.71 7.07
N PHE A 20 -1.23 -6.75 6.40
CA PHE A 20 -2.00 -5.54 6.07
C PHE A 20 -2.71 -5.00 7.31
N ASP A 21 -2.84 -3.67 7.40
CA ASP A 21 -3.63 -3.04 8.45
C ASP A 21 -5.11 -3.03 8.03
N GLU A 22 -5.92 -3.87 8.67
CA GLU A 22 -7.33 -4.11 8.32
C GLU A 22 -8.22 -2.86 8.47
N HIS A 23 -7.71 -1.79 9.07
CA HIS A 23 -8.47 -0.56 9.17
C HIS A 23 -8.41 0.28 7.89
N TYR A 24 -7.53 -0.02 6.93
CA TYR A 24 -7.62 0.53 5.58
C TYR A 24 -8.70 -0.22 4.80
N PHE A 25 -9.53 0.52 4.07
CA PHE A 25 -10.53 -0.07 3.17
C PHE A 25 -10.09 0.02 1.70
N MET A 26 -9.70 1.22 1.26
CA MET A 26 -9.07 1.47 -0.02
C MET A 26 -8.00 2.55 0.16
N TYR A 27 -6.95 2.44 -0.65
CA TYR A 27 -5.82 3.36 -0.73
C TYR A 27 -4.89 3.34 0.48
N GLU A 28 -3.61 3.63 0.21
CA GLU A 28 -2.51 3.75 1.18
C GLU A 28 -2.17 2.46 1.95
N GLU A 29 -2.88 1.36 1.74
CA GLU A 29 -2.61 0.09 2.41
C GLU A 29 -1.28 -0.53 1.95
N ASP A 30 -0.94 -0.35 0.68
CA ASP A 30 0.31 -0.81 0.08
C ASP A 30 1.50 0.07 0.49
N ALA A 31 1.29 1.38 0.63
CA ALA A 31 2.23 2.30 1.23
C ALA A 31 2.51 1.96 2.70
N ASP A 32 1.47 1.73 3.50
CA ASP A 32 1.60 1.29 4.90
C ASP A 32 2.37 -0.02 5.01
N LEU A 33 1.99 -1.03 4.21
CA LEU A 33 2.70 -2.30 4.19
C LEU A 33 4.16 -2.11 3.77
N THR A 34 4.45 -1.28 2.78
CA THR A 34 5.83 -1.02 2.35
C THR A 34 6.66 -0.42 3.49
N GLN A 35 6.11 0.54 4.24
CA GLN A 35 6.82 1.12 5.39
C GLN A 35 7.08 0.09 6.48
N LYS A 36 6.08 -0.75 6.80
CA LYS A 36 6.24 -1.87 7.74
C LYS A 36 7.34 -2.83 7.31
N MET A 37 7.33 -3.26 6.05
CA MET A 37 8.35 -4.18 5.50
C MET A 37 9.75 -3.56 5.49
N ARG A 38 9.86 -2.23 5.28
CA ARG A 38 11.15 -1.51 5.35
C ARG A 38 11.77 -1.50 6.75
N THR A 39 11.01 -1.77 7.81
CA THR A 39 11.59 -1.98 9.15
C THR A 39 12.33 -3.31 9.29
N LYS A 40 12.07 -4.28 8.39
CA LYS A 40 12.71 -5.60 8.37
C LYS A 40 13.72 -5.77 7.23
N GLY A 41 13.74 -4.86 6.25
CA GLY A 41 14.63 -4.98 5.11
C GLY A 41 14.46 -3.86 4.08
N LYS A 42 14.75 -4.19 2.82
CA LYS A 42 14.73 -3.23 1.71
C LYS A 42 13.59 -3.58 0.74
N ALA A 43 13.01 -2.54 0.13
CA ALA A 43 12.04 -2.66 -0.93
C ALA A 43 12.74 -2.36 -2.27
N TYR A 44 12.54 -3.23 -3.27
CA TYR A 44 13.19 -3.12 -4.57
C TYR A 44 12.18 -3.19 -5.71
N LEU A 45 12.43 -2.43 -6.77
CA LEU A 45 11.84 -2.67 -8.08
C LEU A 45 12.71 -3.71 -8.81
N VAL A 46 12.08 -4.73 -9.39
CA VAL A 46 12.75 -5.85 -10.03
C VAL A 46 12.46 -5.80 -11.54
N PRO A 47 13.24 -5.04 -12.33
CA PRO A 47 12.86 -4.68 -13.71
C PRO A 47 12.91 -5.85 -14.70
N GLN A 48 13.51 -6.98 -14.32
CA GLN A 48 13.47 -8.20 -15.14
C GLN A 48 12.07 -8.84 -15.22
N TYR A 49 11.14 -8.44 -14.35
CA TYR A 49 9.76 -8.94 -14.35
C TYR A 49 8.79 -7.81 -14.70
N THR A 50 7.78 -8.14 -15.49
CA THR A 50 6.71 -7.21 -15.88
C THR A 50 5.36 -7.82 -15.58
N ALA A 51 4.42 -6.96 -15.16
CA ALA A 51 3.03 -7.30 -14.94
C ALA A 51 2.16 -6.20 -15.54
N ILE A 52 1.06 -6.61 -16.20
CA ILE A 52 0.12 -5.66 -16.80
C ILE A 52 -1.07 -5.51 -15.85
N HIS A 53 -1.23 -4.31 -15.29
CA HIS A 53 -2.44 -3.93 -14.58
C HIS A 53 -3.44 -3.40 -15.60
N ALA A 54 -4.46 -4.19 -15.94
CA ALA A 54 -5.58 -3.77 -16.79
C ALA A 54 -6.46 -2.76 -16.03
N TRP A 55 -6.00 -1.51 -15.99
CA TRP A 55 -6.52 -0.49 -15.11
C TRP A 55 -7.92 -0.03 -15.54
N HIS A 56 -8.92 -0.26 -14.69
CA HIS A 56 -10.25 0.30 -14.85
C HIS A 56 -10.39 1.57 -14.00
N ARG A 57 -10.43 2.73 -14.67
CA ARG A 57 -10.59 4.06 -14.03
C ARG A 57 -12.02 4.27 -13.51
N ALA A 58 -12.47 3.50 -12.54
CA ALA A 58 -13.78 3.68 -11.90
C ALA A 58 -13.78 4.79 -10.83
N ALA A 59 -12.62 5.19 -10.31
CA ALA A 59 -12.49 6.04 -9.13
C ALA A 59 -12.85 7.53 -9.32
N HIS A 60 -12.99 8.03 -10.55
CA HIS A 60 -13.00 9.49 -10.81
C HIS A 60 -14.39 10.15 -10.94
N ARG A 61 -15.47 9.56 -10.41
CA ARG A 61 -16.83 10.13 -10.59
C ARG A 61 -17.71 10.22 -9.34
N SER A 62 -17.17 10.09 -8.12
CA SER A 62 -18.00 10.25 -6.91
C SER A 62 -17.24 10.75 -5.68
N LEU A 63 -17.96 11.44 -4.78
CA LEU A 63 -17.44 11.98 -3.52
C LEU A 63 -17.04 10.89 -2.51
N LYS A 64 -17.68 9.71 -2.59
CA LYS A 64 -17.48 8.62 -1.62
C LYS A 64 -16.07 8.00 -1.68
N PRO A 65 -15.53 7.62 -2.86
CA PRO A 65 -14.12 7.20 -3.00
C PRO A 65 -13.11 8.25 -2.58
N PHE A 66 -13.40 9.53 -2.82
CA PHE A 66 -12.55 10.62 -2.35
C PHE A 66 -12.48 10.66 -0.81
N LEU A 67 -13.61 10.53 -0.11
CA LEU A 67 -13.63 10.46 1.35
C LEU A 67 -12.90 9.23 1.90
N TRP A 68 -12.98 8.08 1.21
CA TRP A 68 -12.17 6.91 1.55
C TRP A 68 -10.67 7.19 1.43
N GLN A 69 -10.23 7.77 0.31
CA GLN A 69 -8.84 8.15 0.10
C GLN A 69 -8.36 9.13 1.17
N LEU A 70 -9.13 10.20 1.43
CA LEU A 70 -8.75 11.20 2.44
C LEU A 70 -8.60 10.58 3.83
N ARG A 71 -9.53 9.70 4.23
CA ARG A 71 -9.46 9.00 5.52
C ARG A 71 -8.22 8.11 5.61
N SER A 72 -7.94 7.33 4.57
CA SER A 72 -6.75 6.47 4.50
C SER A 72 -5.46 7.29 4.54
N LEU A 73 -5.41 8.40 3.80
CA LEU A 73 -4.27 9.31 3.76
C LEU A 73 -3.99 9.94 5.13
N LEU A 74 -5.02 10.46 5.81
CA LEU A 74 -4.89 11.01 7.16
C LEU A 74 -4.39 9.95 8.15
N ARG A 75 -4.87 8.70 8.06
CA ARG A 75 -4.36 7.61 8.88
C ARG A 75 -2.88 7.34 8.59
N TYR A 76 -2.50 7.23 7.31
CA TYR A 76 -1.13 6.95 6.91
C TYR A 76 -0.17 8.00 7.48
N PHE A 77 -0.48 9.29 7.30
CA PHE A 77 0.32 10.39 7.85
C PHE A 77 0.30 10.45 9.38
N SER A 78 -0.82 10.08 10.02
CA SER A 78 -0.86 9.99 11.49
C SER A 78 0.05 8.89 12.04
N LYS A 79 0.30 7.83 11.25
CA LYS A 79 1.13 6.69 11.64
C LYS A 79 2.61 6.90 11.32
N TRP A 80 2.92 7.47 10.16
CA TRP A 80 4.30 7.55 9.63
C TRP A 80 4.87 8.97 9.58
N GLY A 81 4.05 10.01 9.77
CA GLY A 81 4.47 11.39 9.59
C GLY A 81 4.73 11.74 8.11
N PHE A 82 5.30 12.91 7.87
CA PHE A 82 5.58 13.46 6.53
C PHE A 82 7.01 13.19 6.02
N ALA A 83 7.78 12.34 6.71
CA ALA A 83 9.21 12.15 6.49
C ALA A 83 9.56 10.90 5.64
#